data_AF-Q57218-F1
#
_entry.id   AF-Q57218-F1
#
_cell.length_a   1.000
_cell.length_b   1.000
_cell.length_c   1.000
_cell.angle_alpha   90.00
_cell.angle_beta   90.00
_cell.angle_gamma   90.00
#
_symmetry.space_group_name_H-M   'P 1'
#
loop_
_entity.id
_entity.type
_entity.pdbx_description
1 polymer ?
#
loop_
_entity_poly.entity_id
_entity_poly.type
_entity_poly.pdbx_seq_one_letter_code
_entity_poly.pdbx_strand_id
1 'polypeptide(L)' 'EGAEGDWVAIEAIYVELVARIPRSPAMGDVAGVLDEMELLREEIINRLDNQENSQISSTNDAQFER' A
#
# COMPACT_ATOMS: atom_id res chain seq x y z
N GLU A 1 -11.11 -11.55 8.48
CA GLU A 1 -10.33 -10.41 8.95
C GLU A 1 -9.17 -10.17 7.99
N GLY A 2 -9.41 -9.38 6.93
CA GLY A 2 -8.39 -9.11 5.92
C GLY A 2 -9.06 -8.68 4.63
N ALA A 3 -8.93 -7.41 4.27
CA ALA A 3 -9.20 -6.98 2.90
C ALA A 3 -8.34 -7.82 1.94
N GLU A 4 -8.80 -8.02 0.70
CA GLU A 4 -8.15 -8.84 -0.36
C GLU A 4 -6.82 -8.25 -0.88
N GLY A 5 -6.02 -7.65 0.00
CA GLY A 5 -4.68 -7.14 -0.27
C GLY A 5 -3.60 -8.01 0.36
N ASP A 6 -2.45 -8.11 -0.30
CA ASP A 6 -1.23 -8.73 0.22
C ASP A 6 -0.61 -7.87 1.35
N TRP A 7 -1.34 -7.68 2.45
CA TRP A 7 -0.88 -6.89 3.61
C TRP A 7 0.41 -7.44 4.20
N VAL A 8 0.62 -8.75 4.12
CA VAL A 8 1.87 -9.41 4.52
C VAL A 8 3.06 -8.96 3.65
N ALA A 9 2.84 -8.76 2.34
CA ALA A 9 3.88 -8.26 1.45
C ALA A 9 4.19 -6.77 1.72
N ILE A 10 3.16 -5.97 1.96
CA ILE A 10 3.28 -4.55 2.33
C ILE A 10 4.05 -4.40 3.66
N GLU A 11 3.71 -5.22 4.65
CA GLU A 11 4.39 -5.24 5.95
C GLU A 11 5.86 -5.62 5.81
N ALA A 12 6.18 -6.64 5.00
CA ALA A 12 7.56 -7.04 4.75
C ALA A 12 8.39 -5.89 4.16
N ILE A 13 7.85 -5.15 3.18
CA ILE A 13 8.52 -4.00 2.57
C ILE A 13 8.76 -2.89 3.61
N TYR A 14 7.76 -2.58 4.44
CA TYR A 14 7.90 -1.61 5.53
C TYR A 14 9.01 -2.01 6.52
N VAL A 15 9.05 -3.28 6.92
CA VAL A 15 10.08 -3.79 7.84
C VAL A 15 11.47 -3.71 7.22
N GLU A 16 11.62 -4.04 5.94
CA GLU A 16 12.91 -3.91 5.22
C GLU A 16 13.36 -2.44 5.13
N LEU A 17 12.45 -1.51 4.86
CA LEU A 17 12.73 -0.06 4.83
C LEU A 17 13.22 0.45 6.19
N VAL A 18 12.52 0.09 7.27
CA VAL A 18 12.91 0.48 8.64
C VAL A 18 14.23 -0.17 9.05
N ALA A 19 14.47 -1.43 8.66
CA ALA A 19 15.71 -2.14 8.96
C ALA A 19 16.93 -1.52 8.27
N ARG A 20 16.73 -0.76 7.19
CA ARG A 20 17.76 -0.04 6.46
C ARG A 20 18.26 1.21 7.16
N ILE A 21 17.49 1.75 8.13
CA ILE A 21 17.87 2.93 8.89
C ILE A 21 19.06 2.57 9.81
N PRO A 22 20.25 3.14 9.59
CA PRO A 22 21.40 2.86 10.45
C PRO A 22 21.18 3.44 11.85
N ARG A 23 21.91 2.90 12.84
CA ARG A 23 21.86 3.37 14.26
C ARG A 23 22.21 4.86 14.43
N SER A 24 22.85 5.47 13.45
CA SER A 24 23.16 6.91 13.42
C SER A 24 22.92 7.42 12.00
N PRO A 25 21.66 7.73 11.65
CA PRO A 25 21.31 8.14 10.31
C PRO A 25 21.69 9.61 10.08
N ALA A 26 22.24 9.91 8.91
CA ALA A 26 22.34 11.28 8.44
C ALA A 26 20.95 11.74 7.95
N MET A 27 20.72 13.05 7.88
CA MET A 27 19.45 13.57 7.36
C MET A 27 19.12 13.06 5.95
N GLY A 28 20.14 12.79 5.12
CA GLY A 28 19.93 12.21 3.79
C GLY A 28 19.43 10.76 3.82
N ASP A 29 19.88 9.95 4.79
CA ASP A 29 19.42 8.58 4.94
C ASP A 29 17.96 8.54 5.39
N VAL A 30 17.58 9.41 6.32
CA VAL A 30 16.19 9.52 6.79
C VAL A 30 15.28 10.05 5.69
N ALA A 31 15.73 11.06 4.94
CA ALA A 31 14.94 11.63 3.84
C ALA A 31 14.71 10.61 2.71
N GLY A 32 15.70 9.78 2.39
CA GLY A 32 15.54 8.71 1.39
C GLY A 32 14.54 7.64 1.83
N VAL A 33 14.63 7.18 3.09
CA VAL A 33 13.68 6.20 3.62
C VAL A 33 12.27 6.80 3.74
N LEU A 34 12.15 8.09 4.07
CA LEU A 34 10.85 8.77 4.11
C LEU A 34 10.18 8.82 2.74
N ASP A 35 10.92 9.20 1.69
CA ASP A 35 10.41 9.22 0.31
C ASP A 35 9.89 7.84 -0.12
N GLU A 36 10.67 6.78 0.16
CA GLU A 36 10.26 5.39 -0.13
C GLU A 36 9.01 4.97 0.68
N MET A 37 8.87 5.41 1.94
CA MET A 37 7.68 5.17 2.75
C MET A 37 6.45 5.94 2.26
N GLU A 38 6.63 7.16 1.77
CA GLU A 38 5.54 7.96 1.18
C GLU A 38 5.01 7.28 -0.09
N LEU A 39 5.88 6.77 -0.95
CA LEU A 39 5.49 5.99 -2.13
C LEU A 39 4.71 4.72 -1.76
N LEU A 40 5.18 3.97 -0.74
CA LEU A 40 4.47 2.79 -0.24
C LEU A 40 3.08 3.16 0.27
N ARG A 41 2.95 4.26 1.02
CA ARG A 41 1.66 4.76 1.51
C ARG A 41 0.72 5.12 0.37
N GLU A 42 1.21 5.78 -0.68
CA GLU A 42 0.41 6.10 -1.85
C GLU A 42 -0.06 4.85 -2.58
N GLU A 43 0.77 3.81 -2.71
CA GLU A 43 0.36 2.52 -3.29
C GLU A 43 -0.78 1.88 -2.49
N ILE A 44 -0.67 1.85 -1.15
CA ILE A 44 -1.70 1.31 -0.26
C ILE A 44 -3.02 2.06 -0.44
N ILE A 45 -2.98 3.39 -0.49
CA ILE A 45 -4.18 4.21 -0.69
C ILE A 45 -4.79 3.94 -2.06
N ASN A 46 -3.99 3.91 -3.12
CA ASN A 46 -4.47 3.58 -4.48
C ASN A 46 -5.08 2.17 -4.54
N ARG A 47 -4.51 1.20 -3.82
CA ARG A 47 -5.00 -0.18 -3.80
C ARG A 47 -6.30 -0.32 -3.01
N LEU A 48 -6.45 0.44 -1.92
CA LEU A 48 -7.69 0.54 -1.15
C LEU A 48 -8.80 1.24 -1.95
N ASP A 49 -8.50 2.36 -2.59
CA ASP A 49 -9.43 3.11 -3.45
C ASP A 49 -9.88 2.24 -4.65
N ASN A 50 -8.95 1.56 -5.31
CA ASN A 50 -9.28 0.62 -6.38
C ASN A 50 -10.08 -0.60 -5.90
N GLN A 51 -9.82 -1.13 -4.70
CA GLN A 51 -10.65 -2.20 -4.11
C GLN A 51 -12.05 -1.71 -3.76
N GLU A 52 -12.20 -0.47 -3.30
CA GLU A 52 -13.51 0.16 -3.08
C GLU A 52 -14.24 0.34 -4.42
N ASN A 53 -13.56 0.85 -5.45
CA ASN A 53 -14.12 1.03 -6.79
C ASN A 53 -14.50 -0.29 -7.45
N SER A 54 -13.67 -1.33 -7.31
CA SER A 54 -13.92 -2.67 -7.85
C SER A 54 -15.10 -3.37 -7.17
N GLN A 55 -15.30 -3.15 -5.86
CA GLN A 55 -16.50 -3.61 -5.15
C GLN A 55 -17.76 -2.88 -5.62
N ILE A 56 -17.67 -1.57 -5.92
CA ILE A 56 -18.79 -0.77 -6.46
C ILE A 56 -19.11 -1.15 -7.92
N SER A 57 -18.11 -1.51 -8.73
CA SER A 57 -18.32 -1.95 -10.11
C SER A 57 -18.83 -3.39 -10.19
N SER A 58 -18.33 -4.29 -9.33
CA SER A 58 -18.77 -5.69 -9.32
C SER A 58 -20.19 -5.87 -8.76
N THR A 59 -20.73 -4.91 -8.00
CA THR A 59 -22.13 -4.93 -7.56
C THR A 59 -23.10 -4.39 -8.64
N ASN A 60 -22.60 -3.78 -9.72
CA ASN A 60 -23.42 -3.30 -10.84
C ASN A 60 -23.39 -4.21 -12.08
N ASP A 61 -22.50 -5.21 -12.15
CA ASP A 61 -22.41 -6.14 -13.30
C ASP A 61 -23.32 -7.38 -13.13
N ALA A 62 -24.51 -7.20 -12.56
CA ALA A 62 -25.54 -8.23 -12.51
C ALA A 62 -26.95 -7.68 -12.75
N GLN A 63 -27.06 -6.54 -13.46
CA GLN A 63 -28.37 -5.98 -13.81
C GLN A 63 -28.66 -6.07 -15.32
N PHE A 64 -29.24 -7.21 -15.70
CA PHE A 64 -30.17 -7.44 -16.81
C PHE A 64 -29.65 -7.23 -18.24
N GLU A 65 -29.29 -8.35 -18.88
CA GLU A 65 -29.53 -8.52 -20.32
C GLU A 65 -30.55 -9.65 -20.53
N ARG A 66 -31.75 -9.21 -20.94
CA ARG A 66 -32.96 -9.87 -21.50
C ARG A 66 -33.12 -11.39 -21.48
#